data_AF-A0A7L9UMV7-F1
#
_entry.id   AF-A0A7L9UMV7-F1
#
_cell.length_a   1.000
_cell.length_b   1.000
_cell.length_c   1.000
_cell.angle_alpha   90.00
_cell.angle_beta   90.00
_cell.angle_gamma   90.00
#
_symmetry.space_group_name_H-M   'P 1'
#
loop_
_entity.id
_entity.type
_entity.pdbx_description
1 polymer ?
#
loop_
_entity_poly.entity_id
_entity_poly.type
_entity_poly.pdbx_seq_one_letter_code
_entity_poly.pdbx_strand_id
1 'polypeptide(L)' 'MRQRELASILGISGPTMSQKIHGTVAFTVRDLSLIADYFDVSVDFLLGRSDYAKPLEVA' A
#
# COMPACT_ATOMS: atom_id res chain seq x y z
N MET A 1 12.61 1.86 -1.37
CA MET A 1 11.84 1.59 -0.15
C MET A 1 12.36 0.33 0.54
N ARG A 2 12.53 0.32 1.87
CA ARG A 2 12.85 -0.89 2.66
C ARG A 2 11.63 -1.42 3.42
N GLN A 3 11.60 -2.70 3.78
CA GLN A 3 10.47 -3.28 4.54
C GLN A 3 10.17 -2.52 5.85
N ARG A 4 11.22 -2.05 6.56
CA ARG A 4 11.06 -1.30 7.81
C ARG A 4 10.37 0.05 7.62
N GLU A 5 10.63 0.69 6.48
CA GLU A 5 10.01 1.97 6.12
C GLU A 5 8.51 1.78 5.87
N LEU A 6 8.15 0.74 5.11
CA LEU A 6 6.76 0.37 4.87
C LEU A 6 6.04 -0.02 6.17
N ALA A 7 6.71 -0.72 7.08
CA ALA A 7 6.16 -1.04 8.40
C ALA A 7 5.84 0.22 9.21
N SER A 8 6.73 1.22 9.19
CA SER A 8 6.50 2.52 9.84
C SER A 8 5.32 3.27 9.25
N ILE A 9 5.19 3.29 7.92
CA ILE A 9 4.06 3.93 7.22
C ILE A 9 2.73 3.29 7.63
N LEU A 10 2.69 1.97 7.70
CA LEU A 10 1.49 1.22 8.07
C LEU A 10 1.19 1.25 9.58
N GLY A 11 2.16 1.66 10.41
CA GLY A 11 2.08 1.63 11.86
C GLY A 11 2.10 0.20 12.42
N ILE A 12 2.80 -0.72 11.77
CA ILE A 12 2.87 -2.14 12.14
C ILE A 12 4.29 -2.57 12.50
N SER A 13 4.39 -3.70 13.21
CA SER A 13 5.69 -4.29 13.55
C SER A 13 6.43 -4.82 12.32
N GLY A 14 7.76 -4.86 12.37
CA GLY A 14 8.60 -5.47 11.33
C GLY A 14 8.24 -6.93 11.03
N PRO A 15 7.98 -7.80 12.02
CA PRO A 15 7.50 -9.15 11.78
C PRO A 15 6.15 -9.21 11.05
N THR A 16 5.18 -8.38 11.43
CA THR A 16 3.87 -8.30 10.75
C THR A 16 4.05 -7.87 9.29
N MET A 17 4.92 -6.89 9.04
CA MET A 17 5.28 -6.46 7.68
C MET A 17 5.91 -7.59 6.87
N SER A 18 6.82 -8.36 7.48
CA SER A 18 7.43 -9.52 6.84
C SER A 18 6.37 -10.56 6.46
N GLN A 19 5.46 -10.92 7.38
CA GLN A 19 4.37 -11.88 7.10
C GLN A 19 3.47 -11.41 5.95
N LYS A 20 3.19 -10.11 5.85
CA LYS A 20 2.44 -9.53 4.74
C LYS A 20 3.16 -9.65 3.41
N ILE A 21 4.46 -9.34 3.35
CA ILE A 21 5.27 -9.47 2.13
C ILE A 21 5.38 -10.93 1.66
N HIS A 22 5.50 -11.87 2.59
CA HIS A 22 5.56 -13.30 2.26
C HIS A 22 4.18 -13.92 2.00
N GLY A 23 3.09 -13.14 2.02
CA GLY A 23 1.74 -13.61 1.73
C GLY A 23 1.12 -14.50 2.81
N THR A 24 1.75 -14.64 3.98
CA THR A 24 1.19 -15.39 5.11
C THR A 24 0.01 -14.66 5.73
N VAL A 25 0.01 -13.32 5.69
CA VAL A 25 -1.08 -12.47 6.15
C VAL A 25 -1.44 -11.50 5.02
N ALA A 26 -2.73 -11.35 4.72
CA ALA A 26 -3.17 -10.44 3.68
C ALA A 26 -2.95 -8.95 4.06
N PHE A 27 -2.79 -8.10 3.05
CA PHE A 27 -2.95 -6.66 3.20
C PHE A 27 -4.44 -6.33 3.38
N THR A 28 -4.73 -5.45 4.32
CA THR A 28 -6.09 -4.91 4.51
C THR A 28 -6.32 -3.76 3.53
N VAL A 29 -7.59 -3.39 3.31
CA VAL A 29 -7.91 -2.21 2.50
C VAL A 29 -7.26 -0.95 3.07
N ARG A 30 -7.22 -0.79 4.40
CA ARG A 30 -6.50 0.32 5.06
C ARG A 30 -5.02 0.33 4.71
N ASP A 31 -4.37 -0.84 4.69
CA ASP A 31 -2.96 -0.91 4.33
C ASP A 31 -2.75 -0.45 2.89
N LEU A 32 -3.59 -0.91 1.97
CA LEU A 32 -3.53 -0.54 0.56
C LEU A 32 -3.77 0.96 0.35
N SER A 33 -4.74 1.55 1.06
CA SER A 33 -4.98 3.00 1.04
C SER A 33 -3.76 3.79 1.51
N LEU A 34 -3.16 3.43 2.65
CA LEU A 34 -1.97 4.12 3.16
C LEU A 34 -0.75 3.99 2.23
N ILE A 35 -0.59 2.84 1.58
CA ILE A 35 0.46 2.63 0.60
C ILE A 35 0.21 3.52 -0.63
N ALA A 36 -1.03 3.57 -1.10
CA ALA A 36 -1.42 4.42 -2.23
C ALA A 36 -1.18 5.90 -1.92
N ASP A 37 -1.61 6.37 -0.73
CA ASP A 37 -1.39 7.74 -0.26
C ASP A 37 0.11 8.07 -0.15
N TYR A 38 0.94 7.14 0.35
CA TYR A 38 2.39 7.33 0.46
C TYR A 38 3.07 7.51 -0.90
N PHE A 39 2.60 6.79 -1.92
CA PHE A 39 3.14 6.88 -3.27
C PHE A 39 2.45 7.95 -4.13
N ASP A 40 1.47 8.69 -3.58
CA ASP A 40 0.64 9.66 -4.30
C ASP A 40 -0.02 9.05 -5.56
N VAL A 41 -0.60 7.84 -5.39
CA VAL A 41 -1.29 7.10 -6.45
C VAL A 41 -2.68 6.64 -6.00
N SER A 42 -3.51 6.20 -6.96
CA SER A 42 -4.78 5.54 -6.68
C SER A 42 -4.57 4.09 -6.22
N VAL A 43 -5.52 3.57 -5.45
CA VAL A 43 -5.52 2.14 -5.07
C VAL A 43 -5.66 1.23 -6.29
N ASP A 44 -6.41 1.65 -7.32
CA ASP A 44 -6.55 0.87 -8.55
C ASP A 44 -5.25 0.80 -9.33
N PHE A 45 -4.46 1.88 -9.38
CA PHE A 45 -3.12 1.85 -9.95
C PHE A 45 -2.18 0.95 -9.14
N LEU A 46 -2.20 1.07 -7.80
CA LEU A 46 -1.40 0.22 -6.90
C LEU A 46 -1.67 -1.27 -7.13
N LEU A 47 -2.91 -1.64 -7.44
CA LEU A 47 -3.34 -3.02 -7.68
C LEU A 47 -3.26 -3.45 -9.14
N GLY A 48 -2.79 -2.59 -10.05
CA GLY A 48 -2.69 -2.88 -11.48
C GLY A 48 -4.05 -3.03 -12.19
N ARG A 49 -5.10 -2.43 -11.64
CA ARG A 49 -6.45 -2.39 -12.23
C ARG A 49 -6.68 -1.19 -13.14
N SER A 50 -5.73 -0.25 -13.15
CA SER A 50 -5.78 1.00 -13.90
C SER A 50 -4.37 1.46 -14.25
N ASP A 51 -4.20 2.07 -15.42
CA ASP A 51 -2.96 2.74 -15.82
C ASP A 51 -2.90 4.21 -15.34
N TYR A 52 -4.01 4.72 -14.78
CA TYR A 52 -4.08 6.08 -14.27
C TYR A 52 -3.48 6.16 -12.86
N ALA A 53 -2.28 6.75 -12.78
CA ALA A 53 -1.53 6.89 -11.52
C ALA A 53 -2.34 7.59 -10.43
N LYS A 54 -3.06 8.67 -10.74
CA LYS A 54 -3.87 9.42 -9.78
C LYS A 54 -5.34 9.07 -9.90
N PRO A 55 -6.13 9.15 -8.80
CA PRO A 55 -7.58 9.13 -8.92
C PRO A 55 -8.01 10.20 -9.92
N LEU A 56 -8.97 9.89 -10.80
CA LEU A 56 -9.54 10.91 -11.67
C LEU A 56 -10.18 11.97 -10.77
N GLU A 57 -9.53 13.11 -10.63
CA GLU A 57 -10.14 14.29 -10.01
C GLU A 57 -11.26 14.74 -10.95
N VAL A 58 -12.51 14.50 -10.54
CA VAL A 58 -13.66 15.08 -11.21
C VAL A 58 -13.72 16.54 -10.77
N ALA A 59 -13.35 17.44 -11.68
CA ALA A 59 -13.48 18.89 -11.52
C ALA A 59 -14.95 19.32 -11.47
#